data_AF-A0A936PR68-F1
#
_entry.id   AF-A0A936PR68-F1
#
_cell.length_a   1.000
_cell.length_b   1.000
_cell.length_c   1.000
_cell.angle_alpha   90.00
_cell.angle_beta   90.00
_cell.angle_gamma   90.00
#
_symmetry.space_group_name_H-M   'P 1'
#
loop_
_entity.id
_entity.type
_entity.pdbx_description
1 polymer ?
#
loop_
_entity_poly.entity_id
_entity_poly.type
_entity_poly.pdbx_seq_one_letter_code
_entity_poly.pdbx_strand_id
1 'polypeptide(L)'
;MKFRTTRRVLPTLDITPLIDIIFQLVLFFMVSTTFISAPGIQVDLPRSSAEVVLSDKEQITLWLTDKGEVFVDDQPVTRQALDARLRAVAQKDPSTLVIIKADVAVDHGRVVTVMDLARRHGLSRLAIATDPQGQGSKTPDEAPGN
;
A
#
# COMPACT_ATOMS: atom_id res chain seq x y z
N MET A 1 27.24 -28.62 -71.41
CA MET A 1 26.36 -28.46 -70.23
C MET A 1 26.52 -27.04 -69.70
N LYS A 2 25.46 -26.22 -69.69
CA LYS A 2 25.48 -24.86 -69.14
C LYS A 2 25.03 -24.92 -67.67
N PHE A 3 25.93 -24.63 -66.74
CA PHE A 3 25.63 -24.60 -65.31
C PHE A 3 24.85 -23.32 -64.97
N ARG A 4 23.64 -23.50 -64.41
CA ARG A 4 22.81 -22.40 -63.91
C ARG A 4 23.27 -22.10 -62.48
N THR A 5 23.74 -20.89 -62.24
CA THR A 5 24.15 -20.44 -60.89
C THR A 5 22.90 -20.07 -60.09
N THR A 6 22.57 -20.85 -59.07
CA THR A 6 21.48 -20.50 -58.14
C THR A 6 21.93 -19.35 -57.25
N ARG A 7 21.32 -18.17 -57.41
CA ARG A 7 21.55 -17.00 -56.56
C ARG A 7 21.11 -17.35 -55.13
N ARG A 8 22.04 -17.39 -54.18
CA ARG A 8 21.70 -17.51 -52.75
C ARG A 8 21.01 -16.22 -52.31
N VAL A 9 19.76 -16.32 -51.89
CA VAL A 9 19.04 -15.24 -51.22
C VAL A 9 19.56 -15.20 -49.77
N LEU A 10 20.12 -14.07 -49.37
CA LEU A 10 20.49 -13.84 -47.97
C LEU A 10 19.18 -13.72 -47.18
N PRO A 11 18.98 -14.51 -46.12
CA PRO A 11 17.78 -14.37 -45.29
C PRO A 11 17.75 -12.98 -44.66
N THR A 12 16.66 -12.24 -44.88
CA THR A 12 16.36 -10.99 -44.19
C THR A 12 15.85 -11.32 -42.80
N LEU A 13 16.45 -10.70 -41.78
CA LEU A 13 15.97 -10.82 -40.40
C LEU A 13 14.69 -10.00 -40.24
N ASP A 14 13.57 -10.66 -39.97
CA ASP A 14 12.33 -9.97 -39.64
C ASP A 14 12.42 -9.42 -38.22
N ILE A 15 12.33 -8.09 -38.10
CA ILE A 15 12.44 -7.38 -36.81
C ILE A 15 11.09 -7.35 -36.07
N THR A 16 9.98 -7.59 -36.78
CA THR A 16 8.63 -7.54 -36.21
C THR A 16 8.44 -8.52 -35.04
N PRO A 17 8.86 -9.80 -35.10
CA PRO A 17 8.77 -10.71 -33.96
C PRO A 17 9.68 -10.31 -32.78
N LEU A 18 10.81 -9.64 -33.06
CA LEU A 18 11.73 -9.19 -32.01
C LEU A 18 11.15 -8.03 -31.20
N ILE A 19 10.49 -7.08 -31.88
CA ILE A 19 9.82 -5.95 -31.22
C ILE A 19 8.70 -6.45 -30.30
N ASP A 20 7.93 -7.44 -30.74
CA ASP A 20 6.83 -8.02 -29.95
C ASP A 20 7.33 -8.61 -28.62
N ILE A 21 8.41 -9.39 -28.66
CA ILE A 21 9.01 -9.97 -27.45
C ILE A 21 9.50 -8.88 -26.50
N ILE A 22 10.14 -7.83 -27.00
CA ILE A 22 10.63 -6.72 -26.16
C ILE A 22 9.44 -5.99 -25.51
N PHE A 23 8.38 -5.73 -26.27
CA PHE A 23 7.18 -5.05 -25.75
C PHE A 23 6.48 -5.89 -24.68
N GLN A 24 6.34 -7.20 -24.91
CA GLN A 24 5.78 -8.14 -23.93
C GLN A 24 6.61 -8.18 -22.64
N LEU A 25 7.95 -8.13 -22.74
CA LEU A 25 8.82 -8.07 -21.56
C LEU A 25 8.65 -6.75 -20.77
N VAL A 26 8.58 -5.61 -21.46
CA VAL A 26 8.38 -4.31 -20.81
C VAL A 26 7.01 -4.24 -20.13
N LEU A 27 5.95 -4.70 -20.80
CA LEU A 27 4.61 -4.77 -20.23
C LEU A 27 4.56 -5.73 -19.04
N PHE A 28 5.17 -6.90 -19.16
CA PHE A 28 5.29 -7.86 -18.05
C PHE A 28 6.00 -7.25 -16.85
N PHE A 29 7.13 -6.56 -17.04
CA PHE A 29 7.82 -5.88 -15.95
C PHE A 29 6.99 -4.75 -15.35
N MET A 30 6.37 -3.91 -16.18
CA MET A 30 5.51 -2.81 -15.71
C MET A 30 4.33 -3.31 -14.86
N VAL A 31 3.70 -4.42 -15.26
CA VAL A 31 2.60 -5.03 -14.50
C VAL A 31 3.12 -5.80 -13.29
N SER A 32 4.27 -6.47 -13.40
CA SER A 32 4.82 -7.25 -12.28
C SER A 32 5.40 -6.37 -11.17
N THR A 33 5.91 -5.18 -11.50
CA THR A 33 6.45 -4.25 -10.49
C THR A 33 5.38 -3.63 -9.60
N THR A 34 4.12 -3.54 -10.06
CA THR A 34 3.02 -3.08 -9.18
C THR A 34 2.71 -4.07 -8.05
N PHE A 35 3.11 -5.34 -8.19
CA PHE A 35 2.96 -6.37 -7.15
C PHE A 35 4.10 -6.41 -6.14
N ILE A 36 5.17 -5.62 -6.34
CA ILE A 36 6.16 -5.37 -5.27
C ILE A 36 5.59 -4.27 -4.37
N SER A 37 4.45 -4.57 -3.73
CA SER A 37 4.10 -3.88 -2.50
C SER A 37 5.21 -4.22 -1.50
N ALA A 38 5.74 -3.20 -0.81
CA ALA A 38 6.83 -3.32 0.15
C ALA A 38 6.64 -4.58 1.02
N PRO A 39 7.73 -5.30 1.38
CA PRO A 39 7.63 -6.49 2.24
C PRO A 39 6.73 -6.15 3.41
N GLY A 40 5.54 -6.76 3.42
CA GLY A 40 4.43 -6.33 4.25
C GLY A 40 4.90 -6.21 5.68
N ILE A 41 4.72 -5.02 6.27
CA ILE A 41 5.10 -4.79 7.66
C ILE A 41 4.25 -5.76 8.48
N GLN A 42 4.89 -6.78 9.06
CA GLN A 42 4.23 -7.70 9.97
C GLN A 42 3.98 -6.92 11.26
N VAL A 43 2.73 -6.47 11.44
CA VAL A 43 2.27 -5.79 12.65
C VAL A 43 1.06 -6.56 13.15
N ASP A 44 1.18 -7.11 14.35
CA ASP A 44 0.07 -7.77 15.01
C ASP A 44 -0.82 -6.69 15.63
N LEU A 45 -2.02 -6.49 15.10
CA LEU A 45 -2.93 -5.46 15.62
C LEU A 45 -3.76 -6.00 16.79
N PRO A 46 -4.06 -5.18 17.82
CA PRO A 46 -5.00 -5.56 18.87
C PRO A 46 -6.39 -5.81 18.26
N ARG A 47 -7.21 -6.69 18.84
CA ARG A 47 -8.55 -7.03 18.33
C ARG A 47 -9.61 -6.09 18.94
N SER A 48 -10.57 -5.63 18.15
CA SER A 48 -11.72 -4.84 18.63
C SER A 48 -13.02 -5.24 17.92
N SER A 49 -14.14 -5.11 18.62
CA SER A 49 -15.49 -5.27 18.05
C SER A 49 -16.02 -3.97 17.43
N ALA A 50 -15.25 -2.88 17.44
CA ALA A 50 -15.66 -1.59 16.90
C ALA A 50 -15.40 -1.50 15.39
N GLU A 51 -16.42 -1.07 14.64
CA GLU A 51 -16.34 -0.88 13.19
C GLU A 51 -15.50 0.38 12.87
N VAL A 52 -14.43 0.20 12.10
CA VAL A 52 -13.66 1.33 11.56
C VAL A 52 -14.46 1.91 10.39
N VAL A 53 -15.12 3.05 10.60
CA VAL A 53 -15.83 3.75 9.54
C VAL A 53 -14.80 4.34 8.56
N LEU A 54 -14.54 3.60 7.48
CA LEU A 54 -13.80 4.07 6.32
C LEU A 54 -14.67 5.09 5.60
N SER A 55 -14.31 6.36 5.72
CA SER A 55 -14.98 7.47 5.02
C SER A 55 -14.12 7.83 3.81
N ASP A 56 -14.71 8.22 2.68
CA ASP A 56 -14.04 8.64 1.41
C ASP A 56 -13.11 9.86 1.54
N LYS A 57 -12.76 10.25 2.76
CA LYS A 57 -11.83 11.33 3.05
C LYS A 57 -10.40 10.83 2.93
N GLU A 58 -9.51 11.74 2.55
CA GLU A 58 -8.07 11.48 2.52
C GLU A 58 -7.63 10.91 3.88
N GLN A 59 -6.89 9.81 3.84
CA GLN A 59 -6.42 9.10 5.03
C GLN A 59 -4.93 8.84 4.93
N ILE A 60 -4.27 8.80 6.08
CA ILE A 60 -2.85 8.47 6.21
C ILE A 60 -2.69 7.37 7.25
N THR A 61 -1.90 6.34 6.92
CA THR A 61 -1.67 5.22 7.83
C THR A 61 -0.30 5.33 8.47
N LEU A 62 -0.28 5.35 9.80
CA LEU A 62 0.94 5.31 10.61
C LEU A 62 1.09 3.92 11.21
N TRP A 63 2.19 3.23 10.90
CA TRP A 63 2.52 1.96 11.52
C TRP A 63 3.56 2.15 12.61
N LEU A 64 3.37 1.51 13.76
CA LEU A 64 4.33 1.43 14.84
C LEU A 64 4.66 -0.05 15.06
N THR A 65 5.93 -0.41 14.88
CA THR A 65 6.43 -1.77 15.15
C THR A 65 6.87 -1.91 16.60
N ASP A 66 6.97 -3.15 17.09
CA ASP A 66 7.53 -3.53 18.39
C ASP A 66 8.96 -2.98 18.62
N LYS A 67 9.75 -2.93 17.55
CA LYS A 67 11.11 -2.33 17.51
C LYS A 67 11.10 -0.82 17.63
N GLY A 68 9.92 -0.19 17.57
CA GLY A 68 9.77 1.25 17.70
C GLY A 68 10.05 2.02 16.41
N GLU A 69 10.08 1.33 15.27
CA GLU A 69 10.17 1.93 13.96
C GLU A 69 8.80 2.47 13.56
N VAL A 70 8.79 3.60 12.84
CA VAL A 70 7.57 4.23 12.38
C VAL A 70 7.55 4.22 10.86
N PHE A 71 6.41 3.82 10.30
CA PHE A 71 6.18 3.85 8.87
C PHE A 71 4.97 4.73 8.57
N VAL A 72 5.03 5.40 7.43
CA VAL A 72 3.93 6.19 6.87
C VAL A 72 3.60 5.60 5.51
N ASP A 73 2.37 5.13 5.32
CA ASP A 73 1.93 4.50 4.06
C ASP A 73 2.95 3.45 3.56
N ASP A 74 3.35 2.57 4.48
CA ASP A 74 4.31 1.47 4.29
C ASP A 74 5.77 1.88 3.99
N GLN A 75 6.09 3.17 4.09
CA GLN A 75 7.46 3.69 3.96
C GLN A 75 8.10 3.95 5.32
N PRO A 76 9.31 3.42 5.60
CA PRO A 76 10.01 3.72 6.85
C PRO A 76 10.37 5.19 6.92
N VAL A 77 10.07 5.84 8.03
CA VAL A 77 10.37 7.26 8.24
C VAL A 77 11.10 7.48 9.56
N THR A 78 12.03 8.43 9.54
CA THR A 78 12.63 8.94 10.78
C THR A 78 11.63 9.85 11.50
N ARG A 79 11.84 10.13 12.79
CA ARG A 79 10.96 11.04 13.55
C ARG A 79 10.88 12.44 12.92
N GLN A 80 11.97 12.94 12.36
CA GLN A 80 12.00 14.24 11.69
C GLN A 80 11.21 14.21 10.37
N ALA A 81 11.33 13.13 9.59
CA ALA A 81 10.56 12.95 8.37
C ALA A 81 9.06 12.78 8.64
N LEU A 82 8.70 12.08 9.73
CA LEU A 82 7.32 11.95 10.20
C LEU A 82 6.71 13.31 10.51
N ASP A 83 7.43 14.16 11.25
CA ASP A 83 6.96 15.52 11.59
C ASP A 83 6.70 16.36 10.33
N ALA A 84 7.64 16.35 9.38
CA ALA A 84 7.51 17.05 8.11
C ALA A 84 6.31 16.52 7.29
N ARG A 85 6.10 15.20 7.28
CA ARG A 85 5.00 14.55 6.55
C ARG A 85 3.65 14.88 7.15
N LEU A 86 3.50 14.79 8.49
CA LEU A 86 2.27 15.15 9.20
C LEU A 86 1.94 16.63 9.00
N ARG A 87 2.94 17.51 9.03
CA ARG A 87 2.77 18.93 8.72
C ARG A 87 2.27 19.15 7.28
N ALA A 88 2.86 18.49 6.29
CA ALA A 88 2.45 18.61 4.90
C ALA A 88 1.00 18.14 4.68
N VAL A 89 0.62 17.04 5.32
CA VAL A 89 -0.74 16.50 5.28
C VAL A 89 -1.73 17.47 5.93
N ALA A 90 -1.40 17.99 7.11
CA ALA A 90 -2.25 18.96 7.80
C ALA A 90 -2.41 20.28 7.03
N GLN A 91 -1.37 20.72 6.32
CA GLN A 91 -1.45 21.90 5.43
C GLN A 91 -2.34 21.67 4.21
N LYS A 92 -2.39 20.43 3.71
CA LYS A 92 -3.24 20.05 2.59
C LYS A 92 -4.71 19.94 3.02
N ASP A 93 -4.98 19.16 4.05
CA ASP A 93 -6.32 19.01 4.63
C ASP A 93 -6.24 18.64 6.14
N PRO A 94 -6.57 19.57 7.05
CA PRO A 94 -6.65 19.30 8.50
C PRO A 94 -7.70 18.24 8.90
N SER A 95 -8.63 17.92 8.00
CA SER A 95 -9.69 16.92 8.19
C SER A 95 -9.31 15.50 7.75
N THR A 96 -8.06 15.32 7.28
CA THR A 96 -7.47 14.02 6.96
C THR A 96 -7.58 13.08 8.16
N LEU A 97 -8.04 11.85 7.92
CA LEU A 97 -8.11 10.81 8.95
C LEU A 97 -6.73 10.16 9.12
N VAL A 98 -6.17 10.24 10.32
CA VAL A 98 -4.93 9.56 10.67
C VAL A 98 -5.28 8.22 11.32
N ILE A 99 -4.93 7.12 10.66
CA ILE A 99 -5.11 5.75 11.17
C ILE A 99 -3.79 5.27 11.75
N ILE A 100 -3.81 4.91 13.04
CA ILE A 100 -2.64 4.42 13.75
C ILE A 100 -2.77 2.91 13.92
N LYS A 101 -1.84 2.19 13.32
CA LYS A 101 -1.68 0.74 13.39
C LYS A 101 -0.45 0.45 14.25
N ALA A 102 -0.67 0.00 15.48
CA ALA A 102 0.42 -0.31 16.40
C ALA A 102 0.42 -1.80 16.71
N ASP A 103 1.62 -2.38 16.75
CA ASP A 103 1.80 -3.76 17.19
C ASP A 103 1.31 -3.94 18.64
N VAL A 104 0.75 -5.10 18.97
CA VAL A 104 0.31 -5.45 20.33
C VAL A 104 1.43 -5.27 21.36
N ALA A 105 2.69 -5.49 20.98
CA ALA A 105 3.84 -5.33 21.86
C ALA A 105 4.27 -3.87 22.09
N VAL A 106 3.70 -2.90 21.36
CA VAL A 106 4.05 -1.49 21.51
C VAL A 106 3.46 -0.92 22.78
N ASP A 107 4.31 -0.31 23.61
CA ASP A 107 3.88 0.42 24.80
C ASP A 107 2.83 1.48 24.47
N HIS A 108 1.75 1.50 25.23
CA HIS A 108 0.66 2.47 25.05
C HIS A 108 1.17 3.93 25.03
N GLY A 109 2.17 4.25 25.85
CA GLY A 109 2.78 5.59 25.88
C GLY A 109 3.40 6.02 24.54
N ARG A 110 3.92 5.09 23.73
CA ARG A 110 4.46 5.39 22.39
C ARG A 110 3.35 5.73 21.41
N VAL A 111 2.24 4.99 21.46
CA VAL A 111 1.05 5.26 20.66
C VAL A 111 0.51 6.67 20.96
N VAL A 112 0.37 7.01 22.25
CA VAL A 112 -0.06 8.35 22.69
C VAL A 112 0.90 9.42 22.21
N THR A 113 2.21 9.19 22.27
CA THR A 113 3.21 10.15 21.78
C THR A 113 3.05 10.45 20.28
N VAL A 114 2.72 9.43 19.47
CA VAL A 114 2.47 9.61 18.02
C VAL A 114 1.13 10.30 17.78
N MET A 115 0.09 9.99 18.56
CA MET A 115 -1.18 10.70 18.53
C MET A 115 -1.00 12.19 18.84
N ASP A 116 -0.26 12.52 19.88
CA ASP A 116 0.03 13.90 20.27
C ASP A 116 0.82 14.63 19.18
N LEU A 117 1.77 13.95 18.54
CA LEU A 117 2.50 14.52 17.41
C LEU A 117 1.55 14.91 16.27
N ALA A 118 0.61 14.03 15.89
CA ALA A 118 -0.39 14.33 14.86
C ALA A 118 -1.31 15.49 15.28
N ARG A 119 -1.77 15.51 16.54
CA ARG A 119 -2.60 16.60 17.08
C ARG A 119 -1.90 17.96 17.06
N ARG A 120 -0.61 18.01 17.39
CA ARG A 120 0.18 19.26 17.36
C ARG A 120 0.23 19.91 15.98
N HIS A 121 0.11 19.12 14.92
CA HIS A 121 0.05 19.62 13.54
C HIS A 121 -1.37 19.99 13.08
N GLY A 122 -2.39 19.85 13.93
CA GLY A 122 -3.77 20.22 13.62
C GLY A 122 -4.63 19.10 13.05
N LEU A 123 -4.14 17.85 13.03
CA LEU A 123 -4.90 16.69 12.61
C LEU A 123 -5.85 16.26 13.74
N SER A 124 -7.13 16.55 13.54
CA SER A 124 -8.18 16.37 14.57
C SER A 124 -8.83 14.99 14.54
N ARG A 125 -8.75 14.29 13.40
CA ARG A 125 -9.39 12.99 13.18
C ARG A 125 -8.35 11.88 13.29
N LEU A 126 -8.37 11.19 14.43
CA LEU A 126 -7.47 10.08 14.74
C LEU A 126 -8.28 8.82 14.99
N ALA A 127 -7.85 7.70 14.44
CA ALA A 127 -8.39 6.38 14.70
C ALA A 127 -7.26 5.40 15.01
N ILE A 128 -7.51 4.45 15.91
CA ILE A 128 -6.60 3.33 16.17
C ILE A 128 -7.18 2.12 15.47
N ALA A 129 -6.42 1.54 14.56
CA ALA A 129 -6.82 0.34 13.85
C ALA A 129 -6.57 -0.90 14.72
N THR A 130 -7.49 -1.84 14.58
CA THR A 130 -7.50 -3.12 15.29
C THR A 130 -7.79 -4.22 14.28
N ASP A 131 -7.30 -5.44 14.49
CA ASP A 131 -7.62 -6.58 13.62
C ASP A 131 -9.07 -7.03 13.88
N PRO A 132 -9.98 -6.93 12.89
CA PRO A 132 -11.36 -7.38 13.03
C PRO A 132 -11.43 -8.91 12.95
N GLN A 133 -11.04 -9.58 14.03
CA GLN A 133 -11.33 -11.00 14.20
C GLN A 133 -12.81 -11.14 14.60
N GLY A 134 -13.72 -11.06 13.63
CA GLY A 134 -15.15 -11.22 13.88
C GLY A 134 -16.15 -10.82 12.80
N GLN A 135 -15.74 -10.30 11.63
CA GLN A 135 -16.66 -10.13 10.51
C GLN A 135 -16.57 -11.33 9.56
N GLY A 136 -17.27 -12.40 9.95
CA GLY A 136 -17.75 -13.36 8.96
C GLY A 136 -18.58 -12.61 7.92
N SER A 137 -18.27 -12.87 6.67
CA SER A 137 -19.13 -12.67 5.51
C SER A 137 -20.62 -12.88 5.86
N LYS A 138 -21.33 -11.81 6.21
CA LYS A 138 -22.79 -11.77 6.09
C LYS A 138 -23.08 -11.53 4.62
N THR A 139 -23.09 -12.61 3.85
CA THR A 139 -23.89 -12.74 2.64
C THR A 139 -25.30 -12.23 2.98
N PRO A 140 -25.88 -11.30 2.21
CA PRO A 140 -27.30 -11.00 2.32
C PRO A 140 -28.07 -12.28 1.95
N ASP A 141 -28.48 -13.05 2.94
CA ASP A 141 -29.43 -14.15 2.75
C ASP A 141 -30.81 -13.49 2.51
N GLU A 142 -31.10 -13.30 1.23
CA GLU A 142 -32.36 -12.82 0.70
C GLU A 142 -33.41 -13.90 0.99
N ALA A 143 -34.35 -13.57 1.88
CA ALA A 143 -35.37 -14.45 2.41
C ALA A 143 -36.25 -15.08 1.31
N PRO A 144 -36.61 -16.38 1.40
CA PRO A 144 -37.81 -16.89 0.78
C PRO A 144 -38.94 -16.86 1.81
N GLY A 145 -39.88 -15.93 1.63
CA GLY A 145 -41.11 -15.87 2.42
C GLY A 145 -42.30 -15.52 1.53
N ASN A 146 -42.90 -16.55 0.94
CA ASN A 146 -44.29 -16.53 0.47
C ASN A 146 -44.97 -17.81 0.94
#